data_AF-A0A6N9GQT0-F1
#
_entry.id   AF-A0A6N9GQT0-F1
#
_cell.length_a   1.000
_cell.length_b   1.000
_cell.length_c   1.000
_cell.angle_alpha   90.00
_cell.angle_beta   90.00
_cell.angle_gamma   90.00
#
_symmetry.space_group_name_H-M   'P 1'
#
loop_
_entity.id
_entity.type
_entity.pdbx_description
1 polymer ?
#
loop_
_entity_poly.entity_id
_entity_poly.type
_entity_poly.pdbx_seq_one_letter_code
_entity_poly.pdbx_strand_id
1 'polypeptide(L)'
;MQTTLNSNPAERLAEKPQLGGGWTVVSKVPRLPGATGGNFSVGYVVENGRGRQAFLKALDYSHAFKQPNPTEVINILTSSYVYEKSLLNQCRDRRLSRVNVSIDDGEVPAGELHETLTVP
;
A
#
# COMPACT_ATOMS: atom_id res chain seq x y z
N MET A 1 22.54 -0.97 -19.47
CA MET A 1 21.15 -1.39 -19.20
C MET A 1 20.58 -0.41 -18.19
N GLN A 2 19.51 0.29 -18.53
CA GLN A 2 18.98 1.41 -17.75
C GLN A 2 18.32 0.89 -16.47
N THR A 3 18.88 1.22 -15.31
CA THR A 3 18.26 1.03 -14.00
C THR A 3 17.11 2.04 -13.88
N THR A 4 15.88 1.54 -13.75
CA THR A 4 14.65 2.34 -13.63
C THR A 4 14.60 3.11 -12.30
N LEU A 5 15.35 4.20 -12.20
CA LEU A 5 15.40 5.11 -11.05
C LEU A 5 14.17 6.04 -11.03
N ASN A 6 12.96 5.49 -10.84
CA ASN A 6 11.78 6.26 -10.38
C ASN A 6 10.54 5.38 -10.09
N SER A 7 10.70 4.18 -9.53
CA SER A 7 9.54 3.42 -9.08
C SER A 7 9.02 3.97 -7.74
N ASN A 8 7.74 4.32 -7.70
CA ASN A 8 6.98 4.59 -6.47
C ASN A 8 7.27 3.46 -5.44
N PRO A 9 7.66 3.74 -4.18
CA PRO A 9 7.94 2.72 -3.16
C PRO A 9 6.86 1.65 -2.99
N ALA A 10 5.58 2.00 -3.12
CA ALA A 10 4.47 1.04 -3.05
C ALA A 10 4.51 0.01 -4.20
N GLU A 11 5.12 0.33 -5.35
CA GLU A 11 5.29 -0.59 -6.48
C GLU A 11 6.25 -1.74 -6.19
N ARG A 12 7.16 -1.55 -5.23
CA ARG A 12 8.19 -2.52 -4.87
C ARG A 12 7.73 -3.52 -3.82
N LEU A 13 6.47 -3.46 -3.37
CA LEU A 13 5.99 -4.40 -2.36
C LEU A 13 6.00 -5.86 -2.88
N ALA A 14 5.95 -6.07 -4.19
CA ALA A 14 6.17 -7.40 -4.79
C ALA A 14 7.55 -8.00 -4.48
N GLU A 15 8.55 -7.17 -4.16
CA GLU A 15 9.92 -7.60 -3.81
C GLU A 15 10.02 -8.03 -2.33
N LYS A 16 9.01 -7.69 -1.50
CA LYS A 16 8.92 -8.10 -0.09
C LYS A 16 7.84 -9.17 0.08
N PRO A 17 8.21 -10.46 0.11
CA PRO A 17 7.23 -11.52 0.21
C PRO A 17 6.51 -11.50 1.56
N GLN A 18 7.15 -11.16 2.69
CA GLN A 18 6.49 -11.14 4.01
C GLN A 18 6.23 -9.73 4.52
N LEU A 19 5.03 -9.53 5.05
CA LEU A 19 4.56 -8.31 5.70
C LEU A 19 4.27 -8.59 7.19
N GLY A 20 4.12 -7.51 7.96
CA GLY A 20 3.56 -7.60 9.31
C GLY A 20 2.17 -8.28 9.33
N GLY A 21 1.76 -8.79 10.49
CA GLY A 21 0.46 -9.46 10.64
C GLY A 21 0.37 -10.87 10.03
N GLY A 22 1.49 -11.42 9.53
CA GLY A 22 1.55 -12.77 8.97
C GLY A 22 1.01 -12.86 7.53
N TRP A 23 0.98 -11.74 6.82
CA TRP A 23 0.60 -11.66 5.41
C TRP A 23 1.81 -11.80 4.49
N THR A 24 1.59 -12.42 3.34
CA THR A 24 2.59 -12.60 2.28
C THR A 24 2.09 -12.00 0.98
N VAL A 25 2.91 -11.21 0.28
CA VAL A 25 2.57 -10.67 -1.04
C VAL A 25 2.66 -11.76 -2.08
N VAL A 26 1.55 -12.00 -2.78
CA VAL A 26 1.45 -13.04 -3.82
C VAL A 26 1.66 -12.45 -5.20
N SER A 27 0.92 -11.38 -5.53
CA SER A 27 1.00 -10.76 -6.85
C SER A 27 0.47 -9.33 -6.84
N LYS A 28 0.94 -8.52 -7.80
CA LYS A 28 0.39 -7.19 -8.07
C LYS A 28 -0.93 -7.34 -8.83
N VAL A 29 -1.96 -6.60 -8.44
CA VAL A 29 -3.24 -6.55 -9.17
C VAL A 29 -3.06 -5.70 -10.43
N PRO A 30 -3.37 -6.23 -11.62
CA PRO A 30 -3.21 -5.49 -12.87
C PRO A 30 -4.20 -4.31 -12.92
N ARG A 31 -3.71 -3.15 -13.33
CA ARG A 31 -4.55 -1.98 -13.57
C ARG A 31 -5.20 -2.10 -14.94
N LEU A 32 -6.52 -2.25 -14.98
CA LEU A 32 -7.27 -2.35 -16.23
C LEU A 32 -7.32 -0.99 -16.96
N PRO A 33 -7.33 -0.98 -18.31
CA PRO A 33 -7.57 0.24 -19.08
C PRO A 33 -8.89 0.90 -18.66
N GLY A 34 -8.86 2.21 -18.41
CA GLY A 34 -10.04 2.97 -17.96
C GLY A 34 -10.36 2.87 -16.46
N ALA A 35 -9.55 2.14 -15.66
CA ALA A 35 -9.73 2.11 -14.21
C ALA A 35 -9.44 3.48 -13.56
N THR A 36 -10.48 4.07 -12.96
CA THR A 36 -10.42 5.36 -12.24
C THR A 36 -10.07 5.20 -10.75
N GLY A 37 -10.26 4.00 -10.19
CA GLY A 37 -9.86 3.65 -8.83
C GLY A 37 -8.35 3.38 -8.70
N GLY A 38 -7.78 3.64 -7.51
CA GLY A 38 -6.37 3.35 -7.23
C GLY A 38 -5.36 4.40 -7.72
N ASN A 39 -5.76 5.65 -7.93
CA ASN A 39 -4.83 6.73 -8.28
C ASN A 39 -3.74 6.96 -7.23
N PHE A 40 -4.03 6.67 -5.97
CA PHE A 40 -3.14 6.92 -4.83
C PHE A 40 -2.65 5.63 -4.16
N SER A 41 -2.92 4.47 -4.76
CA SER A 41 -2.58 3.18 -4.18
C SER A 41 -2.21 2.14 -5.23
N VAL A 42 -1.22 1.31 -4.92
CA VAL A 42 -0.93 0.09 -5.68
C VAL A 42 -1.68 -1.09 -5.05
N GLY A 43 -2.38 -1.87 -5.87
CA GLY A 43 -3.15 -3.03 -5.41
C GLY A 43 -2.32 -4.32 -5.46
N TYR A 44 -2.42 -5.15 -4.43
CA TYR A 44 -1.80 -6.47 -4.36
C TYR A 44 -2.79 -7.54 -3.89
N VAL A 45 -2.54 -8.78 -4.28
CA VAL A 45 -3.11 -9.97 -3.62
C VAL A 45 -2.12 -10.42 -2.56
N VAL A 46 -2.62 -10.64 -1.34
CA VAL A 46 -1.84 -11.18 -0.22
C VAL A 46 -2.48 -12.45 0.31
N GLU A 47 -1.68 -13.31 0.93
CA GLU A 47 -2.12 -14.54 1.57
C GLU A 47 -1.51 -14.69 2.97
N ASN A 48 -2.27 -15.17 3.94
CA ASN A 48 -1.73 -15.45 5.28
C ASN A 48 -1.29 -16.91 5.45
N GLY A 49 -0.63 -17.23 6.56
CA GLY A 49 -0.17 -18.60 6.86
C GLY A 49 -1.26 -19.68 6.97
N ARG A 50 -2.55 -19.33 6.86
CA ARG A 50 -3.68 -20.27 6.79
C ARG A 50 -4.26 -20.40 5.37
N GLY A 51 -3.64 -19.81 4.36
CA GLY A 51 -4.10 -19.81 2.97
C GLY A 51 -5.26 -18.84 2.69
N ARG A 52 -5.59 -17.92 3.59
CA ARG A 52 -6.63 -16.92 3.34
C ARG A 52 -6.05 -15.82 2.45
N GLN A 53 -6.68 -15.59 1.30
CA GLN A 53 -6.35 -14.50 0.39
C GLN A 53 -7.12 -13.21 0.73
N ALA A 54 -6.47 -12.06 0.51
CA ALA A 54 -7.05 -10.74 0.67
C ALA A 54 -6.48 -9.74 -0.35
N PHE A 55 -7.19 -8.63 -0.54
CA PHE A 55 -6.72 -7.50 -1.33
C PHE A 55 -6.00 -6.49 -0.42
N LEU A 56 -4.80 -6.07 -0.82
CA LEU A 56 -4.00 -5.07 -0.14
C LEU A 56 -3.91 -3.79 -0.98
N LYS A 57 -4.11 -2.64 -0.33
CA LYS A 57 -3.84 -1.31 -0.88
C LYS A 57 -2.54 -0.78 -0.29
N ALA A 58 -1.50 -0.66 -1.10
CA ALA A 58 -0.23 -0.03 -0.72
C ALA A 58 -0.28 1.46 -1.09
N LEU A 59 -0.14 2.34 -0.10
CA LEU A 59 -0.10 3.79 -0.29
C LEU A 59 1.33 4.29 -0.38
N ASP A 60 1.57 5.31 -1.21
CA ASP A 60 2.87 5.97 -1.31
C ASP A 60 2.73 7.50 -1.20
N TYR A 61 3.48 8.06 -0.26
CA TYR A 61 3.54 9.49 -0.01
C TYR A 61 4.81 10.15 -0.58
N SER A 62 5.73 9.37 -1.16
CA SER A 62 7.01 9.86 -1.68
C SER A 62 6.83 10.96 -2.74
N HIS A 63 5.76 10.87 -3.53
CA HIS A 63 5.43 11.87 -4.54
C HIS A 63 5.05 13.23 -3.95
N ALA A 64 4.48 13.27 -2.74
CA ALA A 64 4.09 14.51 -2.09
C ALA A 64 5.30 15.42 -1.82
N PHE A 65 6.46 14.84 -1.51
CA PHE A 65 7.71 15.58 -1.30
C PHE A 65 8.25 16.24 -2.58
N LYS A 66 7.75 15.86 -3.76
CA LYS A 66 8.14 16.43 -5.05
C LYS A 66 7.18 17.55 -5.52
N GLN A 67 6.13 17.85 -4.75
CA GLN A 67 5.14 18.87 -5.08
C GLN A 67 5.57 20.27 -4.62
N PRO A 68 5.03 21.36 -5.21
CA PRO A 68 5.35 22.73 -4.80
C PRO A 68 4.99 23.05 -3.33
N ASN A 69 3.96 22.41 -2.80
CA ASN A 69 3.41 22.59 -1.45
C ASN A 69 3.39 21.25 -0.67
N PRO A 70 4.57 20.66 -0.38
CA PRO A 70 4.67 19.27 0.08
C PRO A 70 3.93 19.01 1.39
N THR A 71 3.98 19.95 2.35
CA THR A 71 3.29 19.82 3.64
C THR A 71 1.77 19.72 3.48
N GLU A 72 1.19 20.53 2.60
CA GLU A 72 -0.26 20.51 2.34
C GLU A 72 -0.67 19.21 1.66
N VAL A 73 0.09 18.77 0.65
CA VAL A 73 -0.17 17.52 -0.06
C VAL A 73 -0.05 16.31 0.88
N ILE A 74 0.98 16.28 1.73
CA ILE A 74 1.13 15.23 2.76
C ILE A 74 -0.10 15.23 3.67
N ASN A 75 -0.48 16.39 4.21
CA ASN A 75 -1.64 16.50 5.10
C ASN A 75 -2.93 15.98 4.45
N ILE A 76 -3.17 16.29 3.17
CA ILE A 76 -4.33 15.81 2.42
C ILE A 76 -4.30 14.27 2.30
N LEU A 77 -3.15 13.71 1.89
CA LEU A 77 -3.02 12.27 1.67
C LEU A 77 -3.13 11.47 2.98
N THR A 78 -2.48 11.92 4.05
CA THR A 78 -2.53 11.24 5.36
C THR A 78 -3.90 11.38 6.00
N SER A 79 -4.53 12.56 5.93
CA SER A 79 -5.89 12.76 6.45
C SER A 79 -6.92 11.89 5.72
N SER A 80 -6.79 11.73 4.40
CA SER A 80 -7.65 10.85 3.62
C SER A 80 -7.52 9.38 4.06
N TYR A 81 -6.30 8.91 4.31
CA TYR A 81 -6.06 7.56 4.83
C TYR A 81 -6.66 7.37 6.23
N VAL A 82 -6.42 8.31 7.15
CA VAL A 82 -6.97 8.25 8.52
C VAL A 82 -8.49 8.24 8.49
N TYR A 83 -9.10 9.05 7.64
CA TYR A 83 -10.55 9.06 7.43
C TYR A 83 -11.07 7.71 6.91
N GLU A 84 -10.44 7.15 5.86
CA GLU A 84 -10.81 5.84 5.32
C GLU A 84 -10.73 4.75 6.41
N LYS A 85 -9.61 4.67 7.13
CA LYS A 85 -9.41 3.71 8.23
C LYS A 85 -10.47 3.85 9.32
N SER A 86 -10.75 5.08 9.76
CA SER A 86 -11.77 5.36 10.78
C SER A 86 -13.17 4.94 10.32
N LEU A 87 -13.54 5.26 9.08
CA LEU A 87 -14.82 4.89 8.50
C LEU A 87 -14.98 3.36 8.43
N LEU A 88 -13.96 2.65 7.96
CA LEU A 88 -13.98 1.19 7.85
C LEU A 88 -14.08 0.51 9.23
N ASN A 89 -13.36 1.02 10.22
CA ASN A 89 -13.48 0.55 11.61
C ASN A 89 -14.90 0.73 12.14
N GLN A 90 -15.52 1.89 11.92
CA GLN A 90 -16.91 2.12 12.33
C GLN A 90 -17.88 1.17 11.62
N CYS A 91 -17.70 0.90 10.32
CA CYS A 91 -18.50 -0.06 9.57
C CYS A 91 -18.36 -1.49 10.14
N ARG A 92 -17.13 -1.90 10.48
CA ARG A 92 -16.84 -3.20 11.10
C ARG A 92 -17.49 -3.32 12.47
N ASP A 93 -17.30 -2.32 13.33
CA ASP A 93 -17.77 -2.34 14.72
C ASP A 93 -19.32 -2.34 14.78
N ARG A 94 -19.97 -1.72 13.79
CA ARG A 94 -21.44 -1.77 13.59
C ARG A 94 -21.92 -2.98 12.80
N ARG A 95 -21.03 -3.90 12.42
CA ARG A 95 -21.33 -5.15 11.68
C ARG A 95 -22.09 -4.92 10.37
N LEU A 96 -21.75 -3.85 9.65
CA LEU A 96 -22.33 -3.59 8.32
C LEU A 96 -21.83 -4.66 7.34
N SER A 97 -22.73 -5.53 6.89
CA SER A 97 -22.38 -6.72 6.09
C SER A 97 -22.25 -6.47 4.58
N ARG A 98 -22.58 -5.27 4.10
CA ARG A 98 -22.55 -4.88 2.67
C ARG A 98 -21.47 -3.86 2.33
N VAL A 99 -20.44 -3.75 3.18
CA VAL A 99 -19.32 -2.82 3.00
C VAL A 99 -18.02 -3.60 3.17
N ASN A 100 -17.03 -3.29 2.33
CA ASN A 100 -15.67 -3.81 2.50
C ASN A 100 -15.08 -3.22 3.78
N VAL A 101 -14.55 -4.05 4.67
CA VAL A 101 -13.89 -3.63 5.92
C VAL A 101 -12.41 -3.99 5.87
N SER A 102 -11.58 -3.18 6.53
CA SER A 102 -10.17 -3.50 6.71
C SER A 102 -10.01 -4.77 7.56
N ILE A 103 -9.19 -5.70 7.09
CA ILE A 103 -8.81 -6.91 7.83
C ILE A 103 -7.63 -6.61 8.75
N ASP A 104 -6.67 -5.83 8.25
CA ASP A 104 -5.41 -5.49 8.91
C ASP A 104 -4.89 -4.16 8.32
N ASP A 105 -3.95 -3.53 9.02
CA ASP A 105 -3.24 -2.32 8.56
C ASP A 105 -1.84 -2.21 9.16
N GLY A 106 -0.94 -1.51 8.48
CA GLY A 106 0.44 -1.34 8.95
C GLY A 106 1.27 -0.46 8.02
N GLU A 107 2.54 -0.33 8.37
CA GLU A 107 3.51 0.52 7.66
C GLU A 107 4.73 -0.32 7.26
N VAL A 108 5.31 0.00 6.10
CA VAL A 108 6.56 -0.61 5.61
C VAL A 108 7.55 0.51 5.32
N PRO A 109 8.72 0.54 5.99
CA PRO A 109 9.74 1.54 5.71
C PRO A 109 10.21 1.45 4.25
N ALA A 110 10.27 2.61 3.56
CA ALA A 110 10.72 2.66 2.18
C ALA A 110 12.21 2.27 2.00
N GLY A 111 13.03 2.42 3.05
CA GLY A 111 14.47 2.15 3.06
C GLY A 111 14.86 0.68 3.15
N GLU A 112 13.99 -0.19 3.68
CA GLU A 112 14.23 -1.64 3.80
C GLU A 112 14.00 -2.40 2.47
N LEU A 113 13.89 -1.68 1.36
CA LEU A 113 13.74 -2.25 0.02
C LEU A 113 15.08 -2.27 -0.74
N HIS A 114 16.19 -2.06 -0.02
CA HIS A 114 17.55 -2.27 -0.50
C HIS A 114 18.43 -2.83 0.63
N GLU A 115 18.56 -4.15 0.70
CA GLU A 115 19.78 -4.81 1.20
C GLU A 115 20.06 -5.89 0.15
N THR A 116 21.08 -5.77 -0.68
CA THR A 116 22.50 -5.77 -0.30
C THR A 116 23.33 -4.86 -1.21
N LEU A 117 23.99 -3.86 -0.62
CA LEU A 117 25.23 -3.34 -1.16
C LEU A 117 26.38 -3.99 -0.39
N THR A 118 26.95 -5.06 -0.95
CA THR A 118 28.30 -5.49 -0.58
C THR A 118 29.26 -4.42 -1.09
N VAL A 119 29.90 -3.71 -0.17
CA VAL A 119 31.05 -2.85 -0.48
C VAL A 119 32.32 -3.65 -0.19
N PRO A 120 33.35 -3.61 -1.08
CA PRO A 120 34.60 -4.36 -0.92
C PRO A 120 35.43 -3.95 0.30
#